data_AF-A0A4S2H6J3-F1
#
_entry.id   AF-A0A4S2H6J3-F1
#
_cell.length_a   1.000
_cell.length_b   1.000
_cell.length_c   1.000
_cell.angle_alpha   90.00
_cell.angle_beta   90.00
_cell.angle_gamma   90.00
#
_symmetry.space_group_name_H-M   'P 1'
#
loop_
_entity.id
_entity.type
_entity.pdbx_description
1 polymer ?
#
loop_
_entity_poly.entity_id
_entity_poly.type
_entity_poly.pdbx_seq_one_letter_code
_entity_poly.pdbx_strand_id
1 'polypeptide(L)'
;MALIKCSECGKEISDKATICPNCGMPLRLEDRGTYDVIITREKQWFLVNPKIKVTVDTTNEYILEKNSSITVPLTTGAHTMVFSSGIRKTQTNIDVTENMNINVKFNRATGEIDVNGYKTVSQTNSPNISIGIGGGLFKGGN
;
A
#
# COMPACT_ATOMS: atom_id res chain seq x y z
N MET A 1 30.47 -22.72 1.60
CA MET A 1 29.77 -21.47 1.95
C MET A 1 28.74 -21.24 0.87
N ALA A 2 27.46 -21.23 1.20
CA ALA A 2 26.42 -20.90 0.23
C ALA A 2 26.26 -19.38 0.18
N LEU A 3 26.11 -18.84 -1.03
CA LEU A 3 25.65 -17.47 -1.24
C LEU A 3 24.12 -17.54 -1.36
N ILE A 4 23.42 -16.81 -0.50
CA ILE A 4 21.98 -16.62 -0.57
C ILE A 4 21.69 -15.26 -1.20
N LYS A 5 20.51 -15.11 -1.80
CA LYS A 5 20.05 -13.80 -2.31
C LYS A 5 19.29 -13.08 -1.22
N CYS A 6 19.61 -11.80 -1.03
CA CYS A 6 18.82 -10.93 -0.16
C CYS A 6 17.42 -10.74 -0.75
N SER A 7 16.37 -10.96 0.06
CA SER A 7 14.97 -10.79 -0.36
C SER A 7 14.62 -9.35 -0.74
N GLU A 8 15.37 -8.36 -0.26
CA GLU A 8 15.13 -6.95 -0.56
C GLU A 8 15.96 -6.44 -1.72
N CYS A 9 17.28 -6.52 -1.60
CA CYS A 9 18.18 -5.89 -2.56
C CYS A 9 18.60 -6.83 -3.70
N GLY A 10 18.24 -8.12 -3.63
CA GLY A 10 18.55 -9.12 -4.65
C GLY A 10 20.04 -9.49 -4.76
N LYS A 11 20.91 -8.88 -3.95
CA LYS A 11 22.36 -9.15 -3.99
C LYS A 11 22.72 -10.44 -3.28
N GLU A 12 23.80 -11.06 -3.74
CA GLU A 12 24.37 -12.27 -3.17
C GLU A 12 25.14 -11.96 -1.89
N ILE A 13 24.82 -12.70 -0.82
CA ILE A 13 25.40 -12.55 0.51
C ILE A 13 25.66 -13.93 1.13
N SER A 14 26.56 -14.00 2.10
CA SER A 14 26.86 -15.26 2.79
C SER A 14 25.66 -15.77 3.59
N ASP A 15 25.36 -17.07 3.52
CA ASP A 15 24.29 -17.69 4.33
C ASP A 15 24.52 -17.56 5.85
N LYS A 16 25.77 -17.30 6.27
CA LYS A 16 26.13 -17.06 7.67
C LYS A 16 25.88 -15.62 8.15
N ALA A 17 25.61 -14.68 7.24
CA ALA A 17 25.42 -13.29 7.62
C ALA A 17 24.11 -13.12 8.40
N THR A 18 24.14 -12.44 9.55
CA THR A 18 22.90 -12.09 10.29
C THR A 18 22.20 -10.91 9.63
N ILE A 19 22.96 -10.00 9.04
CA ILE A 19 22.49 -8.76 8.41
C ILE A 19 23.10 -8.65 7.01
N CYS A 20 22.31 -8.22 6.04
CA CYS A 20 22.80 -7.94 4.70
C CYS A 20 23.78 -6.75 4.72
N PRO A 21 25.06 -6.92 4.35
CA PRO A 21 26.03 -5.82 4.33
C PRO A 21 25.73 -4.77 3.24
N ASN A 22 24.83 -5.07 2.30
CA ASN A 22 24.50 -4.17 1.20
C ASN A 22 23.30 -3.26 1.48
N CYS A 23 22.31 -3.72 2.25
CA CYS A 23 21.09 -2.95 2.54
C CYS A 23 20.83 -2.75 4.03
N GLY A 24 21.55 -3.45 4.91
CA GLY A 24 21.35 -3.37 6.36
C GLY A 24 20.19 -4.21 6.89
N MET A 25 19.48 -4.98 6.04
CA MET A 25 18.36 -5.79 6.51
C MET A 25 18.80 -7.06 7.24
N PRO A 26 18.25 -7.36 8.42
CA PRO A 26 18.40 -8.67 9.07
C PRO A 26 17.81 -9.81 8.23
N LEU A 27 18.62 -10.85 8.00
CA LEU A 27 18.24 -12.02 7.20
C LEU A 27 17.40 -13.02 7.99
N ARG A 28 17.58 -13.06 9.31
CA ARG A 28 16.75 -13.85 10.20
C ARG A 28 15.50 -13.07 10.57
N LEU A 29 14.34 -13.72 10.48
CA LEU A 29 13.05 -13.12 10.86
C LEU A 29 13.02 -12.76 12.35
N GLU A 30 13.73 -13.52 13.19
CA GLU A 30 13.79 -13.32 14.64
C GLU A 30 14.55 -12.04 15.04
N ASP A 31 15.46 -11.57 14.18
CA ASP A 31 16.25 -10.34 14.36
C ASP A 31 15.51 -9.11 13.81
N ARG A 32 14.34 -9.31 13.20
CA ARG A 32 13.53 -8.20 12.67
C ARG A 32 12.83 -7.50 13.83
N GLY A 33 13.05 -6.20 13.94
CA GLY A 33 12.22 -5.34 14.77
C GLY A 33 10.77 -5.40 14.33
N THR A 34 9.85 -5.40 15.29
CA THR A 34 8.44 -5.09 15.04
C THR A 34 8.29 -3.58 15.21
N TYR A 35 7.68 -2.93 14.23
CA TYR A 35 7.46 -1.49 14.20
C TYR A 35 5.98 -1.19 14.06
N ASP A 36 5.56 -0.09 14.69
CA ASP A 36 4.19 0.37 14.65
C ASP A 36 3.99 1.27 13.42
N VAL A 37 3.13 0.82 12.50
CA VAL A 37 2.67 1.61 11.36
C VAL A 37 1.33 2.23 11.69
N ILE A 38 1.32 3.54 11.93
CA ILE A 38 0.12 4.29 12.29
C ILE A 38 -0.52 4.82 11.02
N ILE A 39 -1.70 4.31 10.69
CA ILE A 39 -2.45 4.73 9.52
C ILE A 39 -3.55 5.68 9.98
N THR A 40 -3.43 6.95 9.62
CA THR A 40 -4.34 8.03 10.02
C THR A 40 -5.25 8.43 8.87
N ARG A 41 -6.56 8.45 9.13
CA ARG A 41 -7.57 8.93 8.20
C ARG A 41 -7.75 10.44 8.33
N GLU A 42 -7.49 11.20 7.28
CA GLU A 42 -7.72 12.65 7.34
C GLU A 42 -9.20 13.00 7.47
N LYS A 43 -9.46 14.07 8.22
CA LYS A 43 -10.78 14.65 8.31
C LYS A 43 -11.13 15.33 7.00
N GLN A 44 -12.08 14.76 6.29
CA GLN A 44 -12.60 15.33 5.05
C GLN A 44 -14.10 15.58 5.19
N TRP A 45 -14.52 16.80 4.84
CA TRP A 45 -15.93 17.11 4.64
C TRP A 45 -16.40 16.37 3.38
N PHE A 46 -17.11 15.27 3.57
CA PHE A 46 -17.74 14.47 2.51
C PHE A 46 -19.22 14.26 2.85
N LEU A 47 -20.08 14.25 1.82
CA LEU A 47 -21.44 13.72 1.94
C LEU A 47 -21.47 12.19 2.12
N VAL A 48 -20.42 11.50 1.67
CA VAL A 48 -20.24 10.04 1.83
C VAL A 48 -18.80 9.81 2.27
N ASN A 49 -18.59 9.50 3.55
CA ASN A 49 -17.28 9.19 4.12
C ASN A 49 -17.22 7.69 4.47
N PRO A 50 -17.04 6.80 3.48
CA PRO A 50 -17.03 5.36 3.71
C PRO A 50 -15.78 4.93 4.47
N LYS A 51 -15.88 3.79 5.16
CA LYS A 51 -14.75 3.14 5.82
C LYS A 51 -13.74 2.67 4.76
N ILE A 52 -12.45 2.71 5.10
CA ILE A 52 -11.39 2.12 4.27
C ILE A 52 -11.00 0.80 4.90
N LYS A 53 -11.00 -0.25 4.11
CA LYS A 53 -10.40 -1.54 4.47
C LYS A 53 -8.95 -1.52 4.02
N VAL A 54 -8.03 -1.76 4.94
CA VAL A 54 -6.60 -1.90 4.70
C VAL A 54 -6.26 -3.38 4.77
N THR A 55 -5.70 -3.94 3.71
CA THR A 55 -5.22 -5.32 3.68
C THR A 55 -3.70 -5.30 3.60
N VAL A 56 -3.00 -6.00 4.49
CA VAL A 56 -1.55 -6.10 4.52
C VAL A 56 -1.13 -7.53 4.18
N ASP A 57 -0.18 -7.67 3.24
CA ASP A 57 0.38 -8.93 2.74
C ASP A 57 -0.67 -10.00 2.42
N THR A 58 -1.85 -9.59 1.95
CA THR A 58 -2.99 -10.46 1.60
C THR A 58 -3.63 -11.18 2.79
N THR A 59 -3.09 -11.08 4.00
CA THR A 59 -3.51 -11.90 5.16
C THR A 59 -4.15 -11.09 6.28
N ASN A 60 -3.63 -9.90 6.57
CA ASN A 60 -4.12 -9.09 7.67
C ASN A 60 -5.07 -8.01 7.15
N GLU A 61 -6.32 -8.01 7.62
CA GLU A 61 -7.31 -7.00 7.28
C GLU A 61 -7.61 -6.08 8.47
N TYR A 62 -7.58 -4.78 8.21
CA TYR A 62 -7.90 -3.74 9.18
C TYR A 62 -8.97 -2.82 8.62
N ILE A 63 -9.83 -2.31 9.49
CA ILE A 63 -10.89 -1.37 9.12
C ILE A 63 -10.53 -0.01 9.70
N LEU A 64 -10.30 0.96 8.82
CA LEU A 64 -10.05 2.35 9.15
C LEU A 64 -11.36 3.14 9.09
N GLU A 65 -11.83 3.57 10.25
CA GLU A 65 -13.04 4.36 10.39
C GLU A 65 -12.83 5.84 10.06
N LYS A 66 -13.92 6.61 10.09
CA LYS A 66 -13.89 8.04 9.82
C LYS A 66 -13.09 8.78 10.91
N ASN A 67 -12.13 9.60 10.49
CA ASN A 67 -11.31 10.40 11.41
C ASN A 67 -10.60 9.59 12.50
N SER A 68 -10.35 8.31 12.27
CA SER A 68 -9.62 7.45 13.20
C SER A 68 -8.22 7.19 12.69
N SER A 69 -7.37 6.76 13.60
CA SER A 69 -6.08 6.16 13.31
C SER A 69 -6.10 4.71 13.78
N ILE A 70 -5.40 3.84 13.06
CA ILE A 70 -5.16 2.46 13.45
C ILE A 70 -3.66 2.24 13.53
N THR A 71 -3.24 1.39 14.46
CA THR A 71 -1.84 0.95 14.57
C THR A 71 -1.75 -0.47 14.05
N VAL A 72 -0.90 -0.66 13.06
CA VAL A 72 -0.63 -1.96 12.44
C VAL A 72 0.81 -2.35 12.77
N PRO A 73 1.03 -3.36 13.64
CA PRO A 73 2.38 -3.83 13.92
C PRO A 73 2.89 -4.64 12.72
N LEU A 74 3.99 -4.19 12.12
CA LEU A 74 4.64 -4.86 10.99
C LEU A 74 6.08 -5.19 11.33
N THR A 75 6.57 -6.30 10.76
CA THR A 75 7.97 -6.68 10.86
C THR A 75 8.85 -5.78 10.00
N THR A 76 10.16 -5.81 10.21
CA THR A 76 11.09 -5.10 9.34
C THR A 76 11.05 -5.66 7.91
N GLY A 77 10.92 -4.78 6.92
CA GLY A 77 11.12 -5.05 5.49
C GLY A 77 9.98 -4.70 4.56
N ALA A 78 10.00 -5.22 3.33
CA ALA A 78 9.01 -4.89 2.32
C ALA A 78 7.64 -5.55 2.60
N HIS A 79 6.61 -4.71 2.66
CA HIS A 79 5.21 -5.11 2.87
C HIS A 79 4.31 -4.50 1.80
N THR A 80 3.30 -5.26 1.36
CA THR A 80 2.30 -4.78 0.38
C THR A 80 1.01 -4.43 1.11
N MET A 81 0.57 -3.18 0.99
CA MET A 81 -0.70 -2.72 1.55
C MET A 81 -1.69 -2.38 0.46
N VAL A 82 -2.94 -2.82 0.63
CA VAL A 82 -4.04 -2.54 -0.27
C VAL A 82 -5.13 -1.80 0.49
N PHE A 83 -5.37 -0.55 0.11
CA PHE A 83 -6.43 0.29 0.65
C PHE A 83 -7.64 0.16 -0.26
N SER A 84 -8.76 -0.32 0.26
CA SER A 84 -9.98 -0.58 -0.49
C SER A 84 -11.19 0.12 0.13
N SER A 85 -12.03 0.72 -0.70
CA SER A 85 -13.30 1.33 -0.27
C SER A 85 -14.30 1.30 -1.41
N GLY A 86 -15.29 0.41 -1.31
CA GLY A 86 -16.25 0.14 -2.38
C GLY A 86 -15.56 -0.33 -3.66
N ILE A 87 -15.66 0.45 -4.73
CA ILE A 87 -15.05 0.16 -6.04
C ILE A 87 -13.56 0.59 -6.08
N ARG A 88 -13.14 1.48 -5.18
CA ARG A 88 -11.80 2.08 -5.20
C ARG A 88 -10.80 1.16 -4.51
N LYS A 89 -9.65 0.95 -5.15
CA LYS A 89 -8.52 0.19 -4.60
C LYS A 89 -7.22 0.93 -4.92
N THR A 90 -6.38 1.12 -3.92
CA THR A 90 -5.02 1.66 -4.07
C THR A 90 -4.05 0.68 -3.43
N GLN A 91 -3.05 0.23 -4.18
CA GLN A 91 -1.99 -0.63 -3.66
C GLN A 91 -0.71 0.17 -3.50
N THR A 92 -0.03 -0.04 -2.38
CA THR A 92 1.19 0.65 -2.01
C THR A 92 2.17 -0.34 -1.40
N ASN A 93 3.40 -0.32 -1.91
CA ASN A 93 4.50 -1.07 -1.31
C ASN A 93 5.22 -0.14 -0.32
N ILE A 94 5.45 -0.64 0.90
CA ILE A 94 6.21 0.06 1.93
C ILE A 94 7.39 -0.80 2.38
N ASP A 95 8.48 -0.13 2.75
CA ASP A 95 9.64 -0.74 3.39
C ASP A 95 9.69 -0.28 4.86
N VAL A 96 9.42 -1.19 5.79
CA VAL A 96 9.33 -0.89 7.22
C VAL A 96 10.71 -1.05 7.85
N THR A 97 11.34 0.05 8.23
CA THR A 97 12.62 0.06 8.95
C THR A 97 12.53 0.72 10.34
N GLU A 98 11.45 1.45 10.58
CA GLU A 98 11.18 2.19 11.81
C GLU A 98 9.68 2.46 11.93
N ASN A 99 9.25 3.00 13.08
CA ASN A 99 7.87 3.42 13.28
C ASN A 99 7.48 4.49 12.26
N MET A 100 6.38 4.29 11.54
CA MET A 100 5.98 5.18 10.46
C MET A 100 4.52 5.59 10.54
N ASN A 101 4.26 6.79 10.04
CA ASN A 101 2.92 7.35 9.96
C ASN A 101 2.50 7.43 8.49
N ILE A 102 1.33 6.89 8.19
CA ILE A 102 0.72 6.89 6.88
C ILE A 102 -0.57 7.68 6.97
N ASN A 103 -0.69 8.69 6.12
CA ASN A 103 -1.86 9.53 6.01
C ASN A 103 -2.68 9.09 4.80
N VAL A 104 -3.97 8.84 5.00
CA VAL A 104 -4.86 8.35 3.94
C VAL A 104 -6.06 9.28 3.78
N LYS A 105 -6.26 9.78 2.56
CA LYS A 105 -7.37 10.67 2.19
C LYS A 105 -7.99 10.25 0.85
N PHE A 106 -9.21 10.67 0.58
CA PHE A 106 -9.75 10.61 -0.77
C PHE A 106 -9.33 11.85 -1.54
N ASN A 107 -8.76 11.66 -2.72
CA ASN A 107 -8.54 12.77 -3.64
C ASN A 107 -9.90 13.23 -4.20
N ARG A 108 -10.20 14.52 -4.09
CA ARG A 108 -11.46 15.10 -4.59
C ARG A 108 -11.50 15.24 -6.10
N ALA A 109 -10.35 15.52 -6.73
CA ALA A 109 -10.26 15.73 -8.16
C ALA A 109 -10.33 14.40 -8.92
N THR A 110 -9.66 13.36 -8.42
CA THR A 110 -9.59 12.05 -9.11
C THR A 110 -10.54 11.00 -8.53
N GLY A 111 -11.02 11.18 -7.30
CA GLY A 111 -11.79 10.17 -6.60
C GLY A 111 -10.95 8.99 -6.10
N GLU A 112 -9.63 9.01 -6.21
CA GLU A 112 -8.78 7.91 -5.76
C GLU A 112 -8.53 7.95 -4.25
N ILE A 113 -8.07 6.84 -3.68
CA ILE A 113 -7.51 6.82 -2.33
C ILE A 113 -6.06 7.26 -2.44
N ASP A 114 -5.79 8.43 -1.88
CA ASP A 114 -4.47 9.03 -1.82
C ASP A 114 -3.82 8.60 -0.50
N VAL A 115 -2.67 7.95 -0.62
CA VAL A 115 -1.89 7.38 0.49
C VAL A 115 -0.57 8.12 0.49
N ASN A 116 -0.37 8.97 1.49
CA ASN A 116 0.87 9.72 1.69
C ASN A 116 1.59 9.20 2.93
N GLY A 117 2.83 8.78 2.76
CA GLY A 117 3.68 8.29 3.85
C GLY A 117 5.09 8.00 3.33
N TYR A 118 6.07 8.04 4.22
CA TYR A 118 7.49 7.90 3.87
C TYR A 118 7.73 6.59 3.07
N LYS A 119 8.42 6.70 1.92
CA LYS A 119 8.75 5.60 0.98
C LYS A 119 7.57 4.78 0.44
N THR A 120 6.41 5.40 0.20
CA THR A 120 5.28 4.73 -0.47
C THR A 120 5.39 4.89 -2.00
N VAL A 121 5.52 3.80 -2.75
CA VAL A 121 5.28 3.81 -4.22
C VAL A 121 3.82 3.41 -4.42
N SER A 122 2.93 4.41 -4.48
CA SER A 122 1.50 4.18 -4.70
C SER A 122 1.25 3.86 -6.18
N GLN A 123 0.79 2.65 -6.47
CA GLN A 123 0.33 2.25 -7.80
C GLN A 123 -1.21 2.25 -7.81
N THR A 124 -1.82 3.25 -8.43
CA THR A 124 -3.28 3.31 -8.58
C THR A 124 -3.71 2.51 -9.80
N ASN A 125 -4.18 1.27 -9.57
CA ASN A 125 -4.91 0.52 -10.59
C ASN A 125 -6.40 0.88 -10.50
N SER A 126 -6.76 2.04 -11.06
CA SER A 126 -8.17 2.29 -11.41
C SER A 126 -8.56 1.31 -12.53
N PRO A 127 -9.68 0.57 -12.42
CA PRO A 127 -10.16 -0.22 -13.53
C PRO A 127 -10.48 0.73 -14.69
N ASN A 128 -9.75 0.60 -15.79
CA ASN A 128 -10.09 1.22 -17.06
C ASN A 128 -11.49 0.76 -17.44
N ILE A 129 -12.52 1.52 -17.05
CA ILE A 129 -13.84 1.41 -17.66
C ILE A 129 -13.65 1.99 -19.07
N SER A 130 -13.27 1.12 -20.00
CA SER A 130 -13.41 1.37 -21.41
C SER A 130 -14.91 1.46 -21.69
N ILE A 131 -15.45 2.68 -21.58
CA ILE A 131 -16.75 3.00 -22.13
C ILE A 131 -16.56 2.87 -23.65
N GLY A 132 -16.93 1.72 -24.18
CA GLY A 132 -17.01 1.50 -25.61
C GLY A 132 -17.89 2.59 -26.20
N ILE A 133 -17.25 3.53 -26.89
CA ILE A 133 -17.83 4.42 -27.89
C ILE A 133 -18.42 3.56 -29.00
N GLY A 134 -19.62 3.02 -28.73
CA GLY A 134 -20.38 2.19 -29.64
C GLY A 134 -21.38 3.01 -30.43
N GLY A 135 -20.98 3.40 -31.64
CA GLY A 135 -21.89 3.51 -32.78
C GLY A 135 -22.70 4.79 -32.90
N GLY A 136 -22.09 5.86 -33.42
CA GLY A 136 -22.86 6.76 -34.28
C GLY A 136 -23.19 6.04 -35.57
N LEU A 137 -24.48 5.85 -35.88
CA LEU A 137 -24.97 5.51 -37.22
C LEU A 137 -26.49 5.75 -37.32
N PHE A 138 -26.83 6.64 -38.27
CA PHE A 138 -28.13 6.87 -38.93
C PHE A 138 -29.18 7.79 -38.28
N LYS A 139 -29.29 9.00 -38.85
CA LYS A 139 -30.55 9.71 -39.13
C LYS A 139 -30.24 10.71 -40.25
N GLY A 140 -30.65 10.48 -41.51
CA GLY A 140 -32.03 10.48 -41.97
C GLY A 140 -32.27 11.81 -42.67
N GLY A 141 -31.86 11.92 -43.94
CA GLY A 141 -32.14 13.06 -44.81
C GLY A 141 -33.21 12.65 -45.81
N ASN A 142 -34.35 13.34 -45.72
CA ASN A 142 -35.47 13.28 -46.67
C ASN A 142 -35.24 14.34 -47.75
#